data_AF-A0A662YCC2-F1
#
_entry.id   AF-A0A662YCC2-F1
#
_cell.length_a   1.000
_cell.length_b   1.000
_cell.length_c   1.000
_cell.angle_alpha   90.00
_cell.angle_beta   90.00
_cell.angle_gamma   90.00
#
_symmetry.space_group_name_H-M   'P 1'
#
loop_
_entity.id
_entity.type
_entity.pdbx_description
1 polymer ?
#
loop_
_entity_poly.entity_id
_entity_poly.type
_entity_poly.pdbx_seq_one_letter_code
_entity_poly.pdbx_strand_id
1 'polypeptide(L)'
;MSRAVARVGHKIAEGTDASFMKWQFHVIEAKEPNAFCLPGGKVFVHSGLFKVLRNEDALAAVMFHEAAHGLARESLDRSLRSRILPQC
;
A
#
# COMPACT_ATOMS: atom_id res chain seq x y z
N MET A 1 -17.34 4.21 0.47
CA MET A 1 -16.10 3.46 0.14
C MET A 1 -14.82 4.12 0.67
N SER A 2 -14.70 5.46 0.73
CA SER A 2 -13.52 6.11 1.35
C SER A 2 -13.25 5.69 2.82
N ARG A 3 -14.28 5.53 3.67
CA ARG A 3 -14.10 5.00 5.04
C ARG A 3 -13.59 3.55 5.09
N ALA A 4 -13.97 2.70 4.14
CA ALA A 4 -13.51 1.31 4.09
C ALA A 4 -12.01 1.25 3.76
N VAL A 5 -11.57 2.07 2.80
CA VAL A 5 -10.14 2.25 2.49
C VAL A 5 -9.36 2.73 3.72
N ALA A 6 -9.89 3.68 4.48
CA ALA A 6 -9.24 4.15 5.70
C ALA A 6 -9.13 3.05 6.78
N ARG A 7 -10.20 2.28 7.01
CA ARG A 7 -10.18 1.16 7.97
C ARG A 7 -9.19 0.07 7.58
N VAL A 8 -9.23 -0.36 6.33
CA VAL A 8 -8.32 -1.37 5.79
C VAL A 8 -6.88 -0.84 5.86
N GLY A 9 -6.67 0.42 5.46
CA GLY A 9 -5.36 1.04 5.51
C GLY A 9 -4.77 1.11 6.92
N HIS A 10 -5.59 1.41 7.93
CA HIS A 10 -5.18 1.38 9.33
C HIS A 10 -4.70 -0.02 9.75
N LYS A 11 -5.46 -1.07 9.40
CA LYS A 11 -5.08 -2.45 9.70
C LYS A 11 -3.77 -2.86 9.02
N ILE A 12 -3.53 -2.40 7.80
CA ILE A 12 -2.25 -2.64 7.10
C ILE A 12 -1.11 -1.93 7.84
N ALA A 13 -1.30 -0.69 8.25
CA ALA A 13 -0.29 0.07 8.99
C ALA A 13 0.02 -0.56 10.36
N GLU A 14 -0.97 -1.05 11.09
CA GLU A 14 -0.77 -1.75 12.37
C GLU A 14 -0.16 -3.14 12.20
N GLY A 15 -0.53 -3.85 11.13
CA GLY A 15 -0.07 -5.21 10.85
C GLY A 15 1.31 -5.30 10.21
N THR A 16 1.91 -4.17 9.80
CA THR A 16 3.24 -4.12 9.20
C THR A 16 4.23 -3.51 10.19
N ASP A 17 5.29 -4.25 10.53
CA ASP A 17 6.42 -3.72 11.33
C ASP A 17 7.35 -2.86 10.44
N ALA A 18 6.76 -1.83 9.84
CA ALA A 18 7.37 -1.00 8.81
C ALA A 18 7.44 0.46 9.29
N SER A 19 8.13 0.69 10.40
CA SER A 19 8.31 2.03 11.01
C SER A 19 8.95 3.07 10.09
N PHE A 20 9.65 2.62 9.05
CA PHE A 20 10.25 3.46 8.02
C PHE A 20 9.26 3.87 6.90
N MET A 21 8.08 3.28 6.85
CA MET A 21 7.02 3.62 5.89
C MET A 21 6.00 4.58 6.50
N LYS A 22 5.62 5.60 5.74
CA LYS A 22 4.53 6.50 6.11
C LYS A 22 3.29 6.13 5.30
N TRP A 23 2.53 5.17 5.83
CA TRP A 23 1.33 4.68 5.16
C TRP A 23 0.33 5.79 4.89
N GLN A 24 0.01 6.00 3.62
CA GLN A 24 -0.98 6.96 3.15
C GLN A 24 -1.88 6.29 2.12
N PHE A 25 -3.19 6.41 2.30
CA PHE A 25 -4.16 5.76 1.44
C PHE A 25 -5.01 6.82 0.74
N HIS A 26 -5.01 6.78 -0.59
CA HIS A 26 -5.70 7.75 -1.42
C HIS A 26 -6.66 7.05 -2.37
N VAL A 27 -7.83 7.64 -2.55
CA VAL A 27 -8.78 7.22 -3.57
C VAL A 27 -8.69 8.18 -4.74
N ILE A 28 -8.39 7.65 -5.92
CA ILE A 28 -8.34 8.41 -7.17
C ILE A 28 -9.65 8.18 -7.92
N GLU A 29 -10.24 9.25 -8.45
CA GLU A 29 -11.37 9.13 -9.36
C GLU A 29 -10.89 8.70 -10.75
N ALA A 30 -11.11 7.43 -11.08
CA ALA A 30 -10.76 6.84 -12.37
C ALA A 30 -11.73 5.70 -12.67
N LYS A 31 -12.09 5.51 -13.94
CA LYS A 31 -13.09 4.48 -14.33
C LYS A 31 -12.47 3.09 -14.37
N GLU A 32 -11.16 3.03 -14.58
CA GLU A 32 -10.36 1.82 -14.71
C GLU A 32 -10.20 1.16 -13.32
N PRO A 33 -10.48 -0.15 -13.19
CA PRO A 33 -10.28 -0.87 -11.93
C PRO A 33 -8.79 -1.10 -11.69
N ASN A 34 -8.18 -0.31 -10.81
CA ASN A 34 -6.76 -0.43 -10.47
C ASN A 34 -6.47 -0.05 -9.02
N ALA A 35 -5.37 -0.56 -8.48
CA ALA A 35 -4.75 -0.11 -7.24
C ALA A 35 -3.24 -0.33 -7.34
N PHE A 36 -2.45 0.56 -6.74
CA PHE A 36 -0.99 0.43 -6.76
C PHE A 36 -0.35 1.10 -5.55
N CYS A 37 0.83 0.62 -5.16
CA CYS A 37 1.66 1.21 -4.12
C CYS A 37 2.88 1.92 -4.73
N LEU A 38 3.13 3.15 -4.27
CA LEU A 38 4.36 3.89 -4.56
C LEU A 38 5.37 3.73 -3.41
N PRO A 39 6.67 3.96 -3.67
CA PRO A 39 7.71 3.99 -2.64
C PRO A 39 7.36 4.94 -1.48
N GLY A 40 7.79 4.59 -0.28
CA GLY A 40 7.49 5.35 0.93
C GLY A 40 6.11 5.11 1.56
N GLY A 41 5.34 4.12 1.09
CA GLY A 41 4.09 3.67 1.74
C GLY A 41 2.82 4.36 1.24
N LYS A 42 2.81 4.94 0.04
CA LYS A 42 1.63 5.59 -0.52
C LYS A 42 0.84 4.61 -1.38
N VAL A 43 -0.37 4.27 -0.98
CA VAL A 43 -1.26 3.35 -1.69
C VAL A 43 -2.39 4.15 -2.35
N PHE A 44 -2.59 3.92 -3.64
CA PHE A 44 -3.64 4.56 -4.43
C PHE A 44 -4.64 3.52 -4.90
N VAL A 45 -5.93 3.82 -4.76
CA VAL A 45 -7.04 2.95 -5.14
C VAL A 45 -7.95 3.72 -6.10
N HIS A 46 -8.19 3.18 -7.30
CA HIS A 46 -9.10 3.80 -8.25
C HIS A 46 -10.55 3.56 -7.87
N SER A 47 -11.41 4.56 -8.04
CA SER A 47 -12.84 4.45 -7.75
C SER A 47 -13.56 3.41 -8.63
N GLY A 48 -13.06 3.15 -9.84
CA GLY A 48 -13.51 2.09 -10.73
C GLY A 48 -13.35 0.69 -10.14
N LEU A 49 -12.37 0.48 -9.25
CA LEU A 49 -12.14 -0.79 -8.59
C LEU A 49 -13.33 -1.18 -7.68
N PHE A 50 -13.99 -0.19 -7.06
CA PHE A 50 -15.16 -0.42 -6.19
C PHE A 50 -16.37 -1.00 -6.93
N LYS A 51 -16.44 -0.89 -8.26
CA LYS A 51 -17.50 -1.51 -9.06
C LYS A 51 -17.28 -3.01 -9.27
N VAL A 52 -16.04 -3.46 -9.15
CA VAL A 52 -15.63 -4.86 -9.34
C VAL A 52 -15.60 -5.60 -8.00
N LEU A 53 -15.20 -4.89 -6.93
CA LEU A 53 -15.13 -5.44 -5.59
C LEU A 53 -16.53 -5.63 -4.99
N ARG A 54 -16.82 -6.84 -4.51
CA ARG A 54 -18.13 -7.21 -3.96
C ARG A 54 -18.28 -6.91 -2.46
N ASN A 55 -17.17 -6.84 -1.74
CA ASN A 55 -17.14 -6.63 -0.29
C ASN A 55 -15.84 -5.93 0.15
N GLU A 56 -15.80 -5.53 1.42
CA GLU A 56 -14.61 -4.90 2.03
C GLU A 56 -13.43 -5.87 2.14
N ASP A 57 -13.67 -7.17 2.25
CA ASP A 57 -12.60 -8.18 2.33
C ASP A 57 -11.81 -8.27 1.02
N ALA A 58 -12.48 -8.18 -0.12
CA ALA A 58 -11.83 -8.14 -1.43
C ALA A 58 -11.01 -6.85 -1.59
N LEU A 59 -11.51 -5.71 -1.10
CA LEU A 59 -10.73 -4.47 -1.04
C LEU A 59 -9.48 -4.65 -0.18
N ALA A 60 -9.63 -5.28 0.99
CA ALA A 60 -8.52 -5.56 1.90
C ALA A 60 -7.47 -6.46 1.26
N ALA A 61 -7.88 -7.51 0.55
CA ALA A 61 -6.96 -8.41 -0.14
C ALA A 61 -6.13 -7.67 -1.21
N VAL A 62 -6.75 -6.83 -2.03
CA VAL A 62 -6.04 -6.04 -3.06
C VAL A 62 -5.11 -5.02 -2.41
N MET A 63 -5.58 -4.25 -1.42
CA MET A 63 -4.75 -3.26 -0.74
C MET A 63 -3.55 -3.91 -0.02
N PHE A 64 -3.75 -5.07 0.61
CA PHE A 64 -2.68 -5.80 1.26
C PHE A 64 -1.68 -6.37 0.26
N HIS A 65 -2.14 -6.88 -0.89
CA HIS A 65 -1.27 -7.36 -1.97
C HIS A 65 -0.32 -6.25 -2.46
N GLU A 66 -0.86 -5.07 -2.75
CA GLU A 66 -0.06 -3.92 -3.20
C GLU A 66 0.89 -3.40 -2.11
N ALA A 67 0.42 -3.35 -0.86
CA ALA A 67 1.26 -2.96 0.28
C ALA A 67 2.44 -3.93 0.50
N ALA A 68 2.21 -5.25 0.36
CA ALA A 68 3.25 -6.26 0.49
C ALA A 68 4.34 -6.12 -0.60
N HIS A 69 3.95 -5.80 -1.84
CA HIS A 69 4.91 -5.48 -2.91
C HIS A 69 5.76 -4.25 -2.59
N GLY A 70 5.14 -3.20 -2.05
CA GLY A 70 5.83 -1.99 -1.59
C GLY A 70 6.82 -2.30 -0.45
N LEU A 71 6.37 -3.07 0.55
CA LEU A 71 7.17 -3.46 1.70
C LEU A 71 8.41 -4.26 1.30
N ALA A 72 8.25 -5.26 0.43
CA ALA A 72 9.35 -6.07 -0.05
C ALA A 72 10.40 -5.23 -0.81
N ARG A 73 9.94 -4.33 -1.70
CA ARG A 73 10.82 -3.45 -2.48
C ARG A 73 11.64 -2.52 -1.59
N GLU A 74 10.99 -1.82 -0.66
CA GLU A 74 11.68 -0.87 0.21
C GLU A 74 12.62 -1.59 1.20
N SER A 75 12.22 -2.76 1.69
CA SER A 75 13.07 -3.59 2.56
C SER A 75 14.35 -4.02 1.84
N LEU A 76 14.23 -4.41 0.57
CA LEU A 76 15.38 -4.74 -0.28
C LEU A 76 16.25 -3.50 -0.55
N ASP A 77 15.66 -2.38 -0.96
CA ASP A 77 16.40 -1.13 -1.22
C ASP A 77 17.17 -0.66 0.03
N ARG A 78 16.55 -0.75 1.21
CA ARG A 78 17.20 -0.43 2.49
C ARG A 78 18.36 -1.37 2.79
N SER A 79 18.18 -2.68 2.59
CA SER A 79 19.25 -3.66 2.79
C SER A 79 20.43 -3.38 1.86
N LEU A 80 20.17 -3.09 0.59
CA LEU A 80 21.21 -2.75 -0.38
C LEU A 80 21.92 -1.44 -0.04
N ARG A 81 21.18 -0.38 0.32
CA ARG A 81 21.76 0.90 0.75
C ARG A 81 22.71 0.76 1.94
N SER A 82 22.32 -0.06 2.94
CA SER A 82 23.19 -0.34 4.10
C SER A 82 24.48 -1.09 3.76
N ARG A 83 24.52 -1.75 2.58
CA ARG A 83 25.63 -2.59 2.15
C ARG A 83 26.55 -1.90 1.14
N ILE A 84 26.02 -0.94 0.38
CA ILE A 84 26.75 -0.23 -0.70
C ILE A 84 27.34 1.09 -0.20
N LEU A 85 26.70 1.77 0.75
CA LEU A 85 27.29 2.95 1.38
C LEU A 85 28.16 2.49 2.56
N PRO A 86 29.50 2.57 2.50
CA PRO A 86 30.31 2.40 3.70
C PRO A 86 29.82 3.43 4.72
N GLN A 87 29.54 2.98 5.93
CA GLN A 87 29.42 3.90 7.07
C GLN A 87 30.81 4.49 7.28
N CYS A 88 31.06 5.64 6.64
CA CYS A 88 32.19 6.51 6.94
C CYS A 88 31.84 7.39 8.14
#